data_AF-A0A661DU32-F1
#
_entry.id   AF-A0A661DU32-F1
#
_cell.length_a   1.000
_cell.length_b   1.000
_cell.length_c   1.000
_cell.angle_alpha   90.00
_cell.angle_beta   90.00
_cell.angle_gamma   90.00
#
_symmetry.space_group_name_H-M   'P 1'
#
loop_
_entity.id
_entity.type
_entity.pdbx_description
1 polymer ?
#
loop_
_entity_poly.entity_id
_entity_poly.type
_entity_poly.pdbx_seq_one_letter_code
_entity_poly.pdbx_strand_id
1 'polypeptide(L)'
;MAILNAGNGADGSITISVNKNINSDLVTGGRLYADGVYSKVNVIGASSVTLPTGLNGLAAGDEVMLINLMGRTGNIANAGNYEFFTVGSIVSNTVNFSQSVTKSYGDDGGNGNLISHPVMIQRIPNYVNVTIDSGAILTADDPPEGASMPIELGGVVAFRCSDTLNISNGYINTNIKGYSGGGAKDSGYYDGYGIGGGKMVNEQGSGGGYGTAGEDGDDGSVGGTDYGVANLSKLFLGSGGGSGDYNTWMQTGGDGGGIIFVSAYTITITTGGLTAKGGKGGGPDTQNGGGGSGGSIMVYGKDITIPNGTITAEKGLAGDVDAGDGGDGRIAVFYDYLTGTLGDTTPAAYTEVDLQLPAAYKISG
;
A
#
# COMPACT_ATOMS: atom_id res chain seq x y z
N MET A 1 -12.38 -26.40 -10.03
CA MET A 1 -11.94 -25.12 -10.61
C MET A 1 -12.04 -24.11 -9.48
N ALA A 2 -10.94 -23.49 -9.08
CA ALA A 2 -10.98 -22.51 -8.00
C ALA A 2 -11.59 -21.21 -8.51
N ILE A 3 -12.44 -20.57 -7.71
CA ILE A 3 -13.17 -19.35 -8.10
C ILE A 3 -12.47 -18.16 -7.45
N LEU A 4 -12.16 -17.14 -8.26
CA LEU A 4 -11.72 -15.82 -7.81
C LEU A 4 -12.65 -15.29 -6.71
N ASN A 5 -12.10 -14.89 -5.57
CA ASN A 5 -12.87 -14.18 -4.55
C ASN A 5 -13.02 -12.68 -4.91
N ALA A 6 -14.00 -12.35 -5.76
CA ALA A 6 -14.36 -10.97 -6.09
C ALA A 6 -15.19 -10.26 -4.99
N GLY A 7 -15.45 -10.92 -3.86
CA GLY A 7 -16.28 -10.41 -2.78
C GLY A 7 -17.77 -10.72 -2.93
N ASN A 8 -18.55 -10.30 -1.92
CA ASN A 8 -19.96 -10.68 -1.77
C ASN A 8 -20.97 -9.55 -2.06
N GLY A 9 -20.51 -8.33 -2.35
CA GLY A 9 -21.38 -7.20 -2.68
C GLY A 9 -22.20 -6.62 -1.52
N ALA A 10 -21.90 -6.98 -0.27
CA ALA A 10 -22.67 -6.55 0.91
C ALA A 10 -22.72 -5.03 1.13
N ASP A 11 -21.74 -4.27 0.64
CA ASP A 11 -21.68 -2.81 0.74
C ASP A 11 -22.38 -2.10 -0.43
N GLY A 12 -23.04 -2.83 -1.34
CA GLY A 12 -23.79 -2.21 -2.44
C GLY A 12 -22.91 -1.55 -3.50
N SER A 13 -23.52 -0.80 -4.42
CA SER A 13 -22.78 -0.09 -5.48
C SER A 13 -22.38 1.31 -5.05
N ILE A 14 -21.20 1.75 -5.48
CA ILE A 14 -20.68 3.09 -5.19
C ILE A 14 -20.25 3.82 -6.48
N THR A 15 -20.34 5.14 -6.43
CA THR A 15 -19.77 6.05 -7.43
C THR A 15 -18.92 7.09 -6.71
N ILE A 16 -17.64 7.17 -7.06
CA ILE A 16 -16.72 8.20 -6.61
C ILE A 16 -16.75 9.33 -7.63
N SER A 17 -17.59 10.33 -7.37
CA SER A 17 -17.78 11.52 -8.24
C SER A 17 -17.01 12.75 -7.78
N VAL A 18 -16.45 12.70 -6.57
CA VAL A 18 -15.54 13.68 -5.99
C VAL A 18 -14.44 12.93 -5.25
N ASN A 19 -13.35 13.62 -4.92
CA ASN A 19 -12.26 12.98 -4.18
C ASN A 19 -12.76 12.43 -2.83
N LYS A 20 -12.36 11.19 -2.54
CA LYS A 20 -12.74 10.45 -1.34
C LYS A 20 -11.52 9.74 -0.77
N ASN A 21 -11.40 9.77 0.55
CA ASN A 21 -10.47 8.94 1.30
C ASN A 21 -11.25 7.78 1.95
N ILE A 22 -10.90 6.54 1.59
CA ILE A 22 -11.60 5.34 2.06
C ILE A 22 -11.55 5.16 3.59
N ASN A 23 -10.57 5.76 4.26
CA ASN A 23 -10.35 5.60 5.69
C ASN A 23 -11.07 6.65 6.54
N SER A 24 -11.41 7.79 5.96
CA SER A 24 -11.97 8.94 6.69
C SER A 24 -13.30 9.46 6.12
N ASP A 25 -13.59 9.22 4.85
CA ASP A 25 -14.86 9.60 4.23
C ASP A 25 -15.88 8.46 4.23
N LEU A 26 -17.15 8.84 4.30
CA LEU A 26 -18.25 7.97 3.89
C LEU A 26 -18.20 7.81 2.37
N VAL A 27 -17.93 6.59 1.92
CA VAL A 27 -17.93 6.19 0.50
C VAL A 27 -19.26 5.54 0.16
N THR A 28 -19.74 4.63 1.01
CA THR A 28 -21.06 3.99 0.84
C THR A 28 -22.15 4.77 1.55
N GLY A 29 -23.28 4.97 0.85
CA GLY A 29 -24.49 5.54 1.44
C GLY A 29 -25.08 4.63 2.51
N GLY A 30 -25.47 5.20 3.66
CA GLY A 30 -26.11 4.45 4.76
C GLY A 30 -25.16 3.90 5.82
N ARG A 31 -23.84 4.08 5.67
CA ARG A 31 -22.87 3.84 6.75
C ARG A 31 -22.72 5.07 7.65
N LEU A 32 -22.34 4.81 8.90
CA LEU A 32 -22.03 5.85 9.91
C LEU A 32 -20.53 6.16 10.01
N TYR A 33 -19.69 5.25 9.50
CA TYR A 33 -18.24 5.32 9.55
C TYR A 33 -17.67 5.03 8.17
N ALA A 34 -16.44 5.46 7.95
CA ALA A 34 -15.72 5.23 6.71
C ALA A 34 -15.71 3.73 6.34
N ASP A 35 -15.57 3.47 5.04
CA ASP A 35 -15.70 2.12 4.52
C ASP A 35 -14.49 1.24 4.87
N GLY A 36 -13.30 1.84 4.86
CA GLY A 36 -12.01 1.21 5.14
C GLY A 36 -11.42 1.64 6.49
N VAL A 37 -12.23 1.66 7.55
CA VAL A 37 -11.72 1.91 8.92
C VAL A 37 -10.61 0.93 9.30
N TYR A 38 -9.61 1.40 10.05
CA TYR A 38 -8.48 0.58 10.48
C TYR A 38 -8.06 0.86 11.93
N SER A 39 -7.26 -0.06 12.49
CA SER A 39 -6.64 0.11 13.81
C SER A 39 -5.33 -0.66 13.91
N LYS A 40 -4.51 -0.30 14.90
CA LYS A 40 -3.29 -1.05 15.25
C LYS A 40 -3.70 -2.33 15.96
N VAL A 41 -2.98 -3.40 15.73
CA VAL A 41 -3.14 -4.65 16.48
C VAL A 41 -2.13 -4.72 17.63
N ASN A 42 -2.62 -5.01 18.83
CA ASN A 42 -1.78 -5.15 20.03
C ASN A 42 -1.42 -6.62 20.31
N VAL A 43 -2.37 -7.53 20.09
CA VAL A 43 -2.19 -8.98 20.29
C VAL A 43 -2.84 -9.73 19.15
N ILE A 44 -2.18 -10.78 18.67
CA ILE A 44 -2.73 -11.74 17.71
C ILE A 44 -2.88 -13.09 18.41
N GLY A 45 -4.12 -13.58 18.48
CA GLY A 45 -4.46 -14.93 18.90
C GLY A 45 -4.56 -15.89 17.71
N ALA A 46 -4.96 -17.14 17.98
CA ALA A 46 -5.08 -18.16 16.93
C ALA A 46 -6.14 -17.83 15.87
N SER A 47 -7.24 -17.18 16.27
CA SER A 47 -8.34 -16.76 15.39
C SER A 47 -8.91 -15.41 15.84
N SER A 48 -8.07 -14.52 16.36
CA SER A 48 -8.53 -13.22 16.84
C SER A 48 -7.39 -12.20 16.88
N VAL A 49 -7.77 -10.92 16.96
CA VAL A 49 -6.87 -9.83 17.32
C VAL A 49 -7.48 -8.98 18.42
N THR A 50 -6.63 -8.46 19.31
CA THR A 50 -7.03 -7.45 20.31
C THR A 50 -6.43 -6.11 19.92
N LEU A 51 -7.30 -5.10 19.86
CA LEU A 51 -6.98 -3.73 19.49
C LEU A 51 -6.72 -2.87 20.74
N PRO A 52 -6.00 -1.75 20.65
CA PRO A 52 -5.85 -0.81 21.77
C PRO A 52 -7.20 -0.31 22.31
N THR A 53 -8.13 -0.03 21.41
CA THR A 53 -9.50 0.40 21.69
C THR A 53 -10.46 -0.24 20.68
N GLY A 54 -11.76 -0.25 20.99
CA GLY A 54 -12.78 -0.77 20.06
C GLY A 54 -12.77 0.03 18.74
N LEU A 55 -12.94 -0.67 17.62
CA LEU A 55 -12.97 -0.08 16.28
C LEU A 55 -14.42 0.10 15.82
N ASN A 56 -14.87 1.36 15.77
CA ASN A 56 -16.15 1.70 15.18
C ASN A 56 -16.14 1.46 13.66
N GLY A 57 -17.30 1.11 13.09
CA GLY A 57 -17.42 0.84 11.66
C GLY A 57 -17.04 -0.59 11.24
N LEU A 58 -16.74 -1.46 12.20
CA LEU A 58 -16.54 -2.89 12.00
C LEU A 58 -17.64 -3.70 12.70
N ALA A 59 -18.16 -4.73 12.04
CA ALA A 59 -19.20 -5.62 12.54
C ALA A 59 -18.92 -7.09 12.19
N ALA A 60 -19.65 -8.02 12.83
CA ALA A 60 -19.65 -9.41 12.41
C ALA A 60 -20.15 -9.55 10.96
N GLY A 61 -19.49 -10.42 10.18
CA GLY A 61 -19.71 -10.60 8.75
C GLY A 61 -18.84 -9.71 7.86
N ASP A 62 -18.20 -8.67 8.39
CA ASP A 62 -17.25 -7.87 7.62
C ASP A 62 -16.00 -8.69 7.26
N GLU A 63 -15.41 -8.37 6.10
CA GLU A 63 -14.07 -8.82 5.75
C GLU A 63 -13.04 -7.81 6.26
N VAL A 64 -11.89 -8.30 6.71
CA VAL A 64 -10.74 -7.49 7.13
C VAL A 64 -9.46 -8.01 6.52
N MET A 65 -8.51 -7.11 6.27
CA MET A 65 -7.12 -7.45 5.99
C MET A 65 -6.30 -7.20 7.25
N LEU A 66 -5.52 -8.21 7.64
CA LEU A 66 -4.46 -8.07 8.64
C LEU A 66 -3.13 -7.99 7.90
N ILE A 67 -2.37 -6.91 8.06
CA ILE A 67 -1.11 -6.66 7.35
C ILE A 67 -0.03 -6.14 8.29
N ASN A 68 1.19 -6.68 8.18
CA ASN A 68 2.37 -6.12 8.81
C ASN A 68 2.96 -5.03 7.92
N LEU A 69 2.74 -3.76 8.25
CA LEU A 69 3.15 -2.66 7.40
C LEU A 69 4.65 -2.40 7.44
N MET A 70 5.41 -2.84 8.46
CA MET A 70 6.86 -2.60 8.58
C MET A 70 7.53 -3.67 9.45
N GLY A 71 8.80 -3.97 9.19
CA GLY A 71 9.69 -4.62 10.16
C GLY A 71 10.81 -3.68 10.57
N ARG A 72 11.36 -3.85 11.77
CA ARG A 72 12.54 -3.09 12.22
C ARG A 72 13.82 -3.69 11.61
N THR A 73 14.86 -2.88 11.47
CA THR A 73 16.21 -3.35 11.12
C THR A 73 16.62 -4.56 11.98
N GLY A 74 16.99 -5.66 11.33
CA GLY A 74 17.29 -6.94 11.98
C GLY A 74 16.09 -7.90 12.11
N ASN A 75 14.86 -7.43 11.89
CA ASN A 75 13.65 -8.26 11.91
C ASN A 75 12.60 -7.81 10.87
N ILE A 76 12.93 -8.02 9.59
CA ILE A 76 12.08 -7.67 8.43
C ILE A 76 11.40 -8.89 7.79
N ALA A 77 11.67 -10.11 8.28
CA ALA A 77 11.21 -11.35 7.64
C ALA A 77 9.67 -11.44 7.55
N ASN A 78 8.96 -10.86 8.52
CA ASN A 78 7.50 -10.84 8.55
C ASN A 78 6.88 -9.56 7.98
N ALA A 79 7.69 -8.59 7.57
CA ALA A 79 7.19 -7.37 6.95
C ALA A 79 6.48 -7.70 5.65
N GLY A 80 5.36 -7.03 5.41
CA GLY A 80 4.48 -7.21 4.26
C GLY A 80 3.67 -8.51 4.27
N ASN A 81 3.77 -9.34 5.32
CA ASN A 81 2.82 -10.45 5.48
C ASN A 81 1.41 -9.88 5.65
N TYR A 82 0.46 -10.44 4.89
CA TYR A 82 -0.95 -10.09 4.96
C TYR A 82 -1.85 -11.32 4.79
N GLU A 83 -3.04 -11.28 5.39
CA GLU A 83 -4.10 -12.28 5.29
C GLU A 83 -5.47 -11.58 5.32
N PHE A 84 -6.50 -12.23 4.75
CA PHE A 84 -7.89 -11.77 4.81
C PHE A 84 -8.71 -12.67 5.74
N PHE A 85 -9.60 -12.07 6.51
CA PHE A 85 -10.44 -12.77 7.47
C PHE A 85 -11.89 -12.28 7.42
N THR A 86 -12.83 -13.17 7.72
CA THR A 86 -14.21 -12.79 8.03
C THR A 86 -14.34 -12.60 9.54
N VAL A 87 -14.84 -11.45 9.97
CA VAL A 87 -15.16 -11.18 11.37
C VAL A 87 -16.32 -12.06 11.80
N GLY A 88 -16.09 -12.98 12.73
CA GLY A 88 -17.14 -13.81 13.33
C GLY A 88 -17.88 -13.08 14.45
N SER A 89 -17.16 -12.36 15.31
CA SER A 89 -17.77 -11.55 16.38
C SER A 89 -16.80 -10.48 16.89
N ILE A 90 -17.33 -9.47 17.58
CA ILE A 90 -16.54 -8.44 18.28
C ILE A 90 -16.98 -8.43 19.74
N VAL A 91 -16.01 -8.58 20.65
CA VAL A 91 -16.24 -8.52 22.10
C VAL A 91 -15.30 -7.47 22.67
N SER A 92 -15.86 -6.32 23.07
CA SER A 92 -15.09 -5.15 23.47
C SER A 92 -14.11 -4.71 22.36
N ASN A 93 -12.81 -4.74 22.60
CA ASN A 93 -11.74 -4.44 21.65
C ASN A 93 -11.13 -5.69 20.98
N THR A 94 -11.72 -6.87 21.17
CA THR A 94 -11.26 -8.11 20.54
C THR A 94 -12.14 -8.46 19.35
N VAL A 95 -11.52 -8.60 18.19
CA VAL A 95 -12.14 -9.02 16.94
C VAL A 95 -11.84 -10.51 16.75
N ASN A 96 -12.86 -11.35 16.75
CA ASN A 96 -12.73 -12.78 16.52
C ASN A 96 -13.00 -13.09 15.05
N PHE A 97 -12.13 -13.88 14.43
CA PHE A 97 -12.23 -14.32 13.05
C PHE A 97 -12.91 -15.68 12.95
N SER A 98 -13.50 -15.94 11.79
CA SER A 98 -14.04 -17.27 11.45
C SER A 98 -12.95 -18.26 11.00
N GLN A 99 -11.79 -17.74 10.62
CA GLN A 99 -10.62 -18.51 10.20
C GLN A 99 -9.46 -18.34 11.19
N SER A 100 -8.51 -19.29 11.18
CA SER A 100 -7.27 -19.17 11.97
C SER A 100 -6.23 -18.33 11.24
N VAL A 101 -5.46 -17.55 12.01
CA VAL A 101 -4.29 -16.81 11.54
C VAL A 101 -3.18 -17.82 11.21
N THR A 102 -2.66 -17.79 9.98
CA THR A 102 -1.65 -18.77 9.53
C THR A 102 -0.27 -18.18 9.34
N LYS A 103 -0.16 -16.84 9.22
CA LYS A 103 1.13 -16.14 9.10
C LYS A 103 1.60 -15.56 10.43
N SER A 104 2.89 -15.26 10.45
CA SER A 104 3.55 -14.53 11.52
C SER A 104 3.72 -13.06 11.15
N TYR A 105 3.50 -12.18 12.10
CA TYR A 105 3.49 -10.72 11.95
C TYR A 105 4.45 -10.03 12.92
N GLY A 106 4.84 -10.69 14.00
CA GLY A 106 5.70 -10.16 15.06
C GLY A 106 7.15 -10.59 14.98
N ASP A 107 7.86 -10.43 16.10
CA ASP A 107 9.26 -10.78 16.20
C ASP A 107 9.52 -12.30 16.12
N ASP A 108 10.76 -12.70 15.81
CA ASP A 108 11.27 -14.08 15.82
C ASP A 108 10.42 -15.13 15.07
N GLY A 109 9.74 -14.71 13.99
CA GLY A 109 8.90 -15.61 13.22
C GLY A 109 7.59 -15.99 13.90
N GLY A 110 7.15 -15.24 14.93
CA GLY A 110 5.92 -15.50 15.68
C GLY A 110 5.00 -14.28 15.81
N ASN A 111 4.00 -14.40 16.69
CA ASN A 111 2.99 -13.37 16.97
C ASN A 111 2.99 -12.93 18.46
N GLY A 112 3.97 -13.39 19.24
CA GLY A 112 4.04 -13.12 20.68
C GLY A 112 4.54 -11.72 21.07
N ASN A 113 5.21 -11.02 20.14
CA ASN A 113 5.69 -9.65 20.33
C ASN A 113 5.49 -8.83 19.05
N LEU A 114 4.68 -7.77 19.14
CA LEU A 114 4.38 -6.86 18.03
C LEU A 114 4.98 -5.45 18.22
N ILE A 115 5.79 -5.23 19.26
CA ILE A 115 6.24 -3.87 19.63
C ILE A 115 6.96 -3.16 18.48
N SER A 116 7.72 -3.90 17.67
CA SER A 116 8.48 -3.38 16.52
C SER A 116 7.75 -3.51 15.18
N HIS A 117 6.46 -3.86 15.20
CA HIS A 117 5.68 -4.18 14.01
C HIS A 117 4.36 -3.40 13.97
N PRO A 118 4.20 -2.41 13.07
CA PRO A 118 2.92 -1.75 12.82
C PRO A 118 1.99 -2.70 12.07
N VAL A 119 1.40 -3.63 12.80
CA VAL A 119 0.38 -4.53 12.28
C VAL A 119 -0.96 -3.80 12.25
N MET A 120 -1.52 -3.66 11.06
CA MET A 120 -2.80 -3.01 10.79
C MET A 120 -3.88 -4.06 10.55
N ILE A 121 -5.04 -3.88 11.19
CA ILE A 121 -6.29 -4.45 10.73
C ILE A 121 -7.07 -3.36 10.01
N GLN A 122 -7.52 -3.62 8.78
CA GLN A 122 -8.36 -2.71 8.00
C GLN A 122 -9.59 -3.45 7.50
N ARG A 123 -10.77 -2.83 7.62
CA ARG A 123 -11.98 -3.34 6.98
C ARG A 123 -11.84 -3.31 5.46
N ILE A 124 -12.25 -4.39 4.80
CA ILE A 124 -12.26 -4.51 3.34
C ILE A 124 -13.72 -4.43 2.87
N PRO A 125 -14.14 -3.29 2.28
CA PRO A 125 -15.47 -3.16 1.71
C PRO A 125 -15.68 -4.17 0.59
N ASN A 126 -16.89 -4.70 0.51
CA ASN A 126 -17.34 -5.63 -0.51
C ASN A 126 -18.44 -4.98 -1.34
N TYR A 127 -18.08 -4.23 -2.36
CA TYR A 127 -19.02 -3.53 -3.24
C TYR A 127 -19.64 -4.45 -4.29
N VAL A 128 -20.78 -4.06 -4.84
CA VAL A 128 -21.35 -4.69 -6.05
C VAL A 128 -20.64 -4.11 -7.28
N ASN A 129 -20.85 -2.82 -7.53
CA ASN A 129 -20.17 -2.06 -8.58
C ASN A 129 -19.37 -0.91 -7.97
N VAL A 130 -18.22 -0.60 -8.57
CA VAL A 130 -17.43 0.59 -8.26
C VAL A 130 -17.24 1.39 -9.53
N THR A 131 -17.66 2.64 -9.52
CA THR A 131 -17.39 3.60 -10.61
C THR A 131 -16.53 4.74 -10.09
N ILE A 132 -15.40 5.01 -10.73
CA ILE A 132 -14.56 6.19 -10.46
C ILE A 132 -14.74 7.16 -11.64
N ASP A 133 -15.44 8.26 -11.39
CA ASP A 133 -15.77 9.25 -12.40
C ASP A 133 -14.54 10.06 -12.84
N SER A 134 -14.67 10.71 -13.99
CA SER A 134 -13.63 11.58 -14.55
C SER A 134 -13.20 12.66 -13.55
N GLY A 135 -11.89 12.71 -13.27
CA GLY A 135 -11.28 13.69 -12.36
C GLY A 135 -11.41 13.36 -10.88
N ALA A 136 -12.16 12.32 -10.51
CA ALA A 136 -12.31 11.92 -9.11
C ALA A 136 -11.19 10.96 -8.68
N ILE A 137 -10.81 11.06 -7.40
CA ILE A 137 -9.76 10.26 -6.79
C ILE A 137 -10.30 9.49 -5.58
N LEU A 138 -10.13 8.17 -5.56
CA LEU A 138 -10.21 7.37 -4.34
C LEU A 138 -8.81 7.18 -3.76
N THR A 139 -8.60 7.58 -2.50
CA THR A 139 -7.31 7.53 -1.81
C THR A 139 -7.44 6.93 -0.41
N ALA A 140 -6.33 6.91 0.34
CA ALA A 140 -6.22 6.47 1.72
C ALA A 140 -5.57 7.55 2.57
N ASP A 141 -5.66 7.38 3.89
CA ASP A 141 -4.92 8.20 4.85
C ASP A 141 -3.42 8.11 4.58
N ASP A 142 -2.73 9.22 4.79
CA ASP A 142 -1.29 9.23 4.97
C ASP A 142 -0.92 8.37 6.18
N PRO A 143 0.14 7.55 6.10
CA PRO A 143 0.72 7.01 7.30
C PRO A 143 1.23 8.16 8.19
N PRO A 144 0.78 8.30 9.46
CA PRO A 144 1.15 9.43 10.28
C PRO A 144 2.61 9.32 10.74
N GLU A 145 3.31 10.45 10.70
CA GLU A 145 4.71 10.56 11.15
C GLU A 145 4.84 10.67 12.66
N GLY A 146 5.52 9.70 13.29
CA GLY A 146 5.81 9.70 14.73
C GLY A 146 7.28 9.95 15.06
N ALA A 147 7.56 10.73 16.12
CA ALA A 147 8.92 11.06 16.57
C ALA A 147 9.73 9.86 17.14
N SER A 148 9.09 8.70 17.36
CA SER A 148 9.71 7.51 17.95
C SER A 148 9.47 6.22 17.17
N MET A 149 8.58 6.27 16.18
CA MET A 149 8.42 5.30 15.10
C MET A 149 7.81 6.09 13.94
N PRO A 150 8.47 6.16 12.79
CA PRO A 150 8.13 7.13 11.75
C PRO A 150 6.79 6.86 11.10
N ILE A 151 6.21 5.66 11.19
CA ILE A 151 4.87 5.37 10.65
C ILE A 151 4.11 4.46 11.61
N GLU A 152 2.88 4.88 11.96
CA GLU A 152 2.00 4.04 12.78
C GLU A 152 1.11 3.13 11.94
N LEU A 153 0.30 3.65 11.00
CA LEU A 153 -0.63 2.88 10.13
C LEU A 153 -1.12 3.75 8.96
N GLY A 154 -1.60 3.17 7.86
CA GLY A 154 -2.23 3.92 6.77
C GLY A 154 -1.64 3.57 5.40
N GLY A 155 -1.94 4.40 4.39
CA GLY A 155 -1.39 4.23 3.05
C GLY A 155 -1.98 3.09 2.24
N VAL A 156 -3.16 2.57 2.63
CA VAL A 156 -3.77 1.40 1.98
C VAL A 156 -5.18 1.67 1.50
N VAL A 157 -5.38 1.54 0.18
CA VAL A 157 -6.69 1.35 -0.43
C VAL A 157 -6.87 -0.14 -0.72
N ALA A 158 -7.85 -0.77 -0.06
CA ALA A 158 -8.17 -2.17 -0.28
C ALA A 158 -9.69 -2.37 -0.31
N PHE A 159 -10.21 -3.01 -1.36
CA PHE A 159 -11.63 -3.38 -1.45
C PHE A 159 -11.85 -4.57 -2.40
N ARG A 160 -13.06 -5.15 -2.32
CA ARG A 160 -13.60 -6.12 -3.28
C ARG A 160 -14.80 -5.55 -4.03
N CYS A 161 -15.03 -6.03 -5.24
CA CYS A 161 -16.13 -5.63 -6.12
C CYS A 161 -16.72 -6.88 -6.80
N SER A 162 -17.87 -7.36 -6.33
CA SER A 162 -18.42 -8.65 -6.77
C SER A 162 -18.87 -8.67 -8.23
N ASP A 163 -19.02 -7.50 -8.84
CA ASP A 163 -19.34 -7.30 -10.25
C ASP A 163 -18.27 -6.41 -10.91
N THR A 164 -18.59 -5.16 -11.23
CA THR A 164 -17.76 -4.36 -12.14
C THR A 164 -17.06 -3.18 -11.43
N LEU A 165 -15.74 -3.12 -11.55
CA LEU A 165 -14.95 -1.91 -11.36
C LEU A 165 -14.76 -1.20 -12.69
N ASN A 166 -15.27 0.04 -12.79
CA ASN A 166 -15.12 0.90 -13.95
C ASN A 166 -14.39 2.20 -13.60
N ILE A 167 -13.32 2.50 -14.33
CA ILE A 167 -12.56 3.74 -14.22
C ILE A 167 -12.51 4.41 -15.59
N SER A 168 -12.96 5.67 -15.64
CA SER A 168 -12.97 6.48 -16.86
C SER A 168 -12.49 7.89 -16.56
N ASN A 169 -11.18 8.11 -16.73
CA ASN A 169 -10.46 9.35 -16.47
C ASN A 169 -10.43 9.77 -14.99
N GLY A 170 -10.67 8.83 -14.08
CA GLY A 170 -10.47 8.98 -12.63
C GLY A 170 -9.33 8.07 -12.13
N TYR A 171 -9.06 8.11 -10.83
CA TYR A 171 -7.94 7.37 -10.25
C TYR A 171 -8.25 6.71 -8.91
N ILE A 172 -7.67 5.53 -8.69
CA ILE A 172 -7.33 5.08 -7.34
C ILE A 172 -5.87 5.45 -7.10
N ASN A 173 -5.63 6.34 -6.13
CA ASN A 173 -4.36 7.03 -5.98
C ASN A 173 -3.83 6.90 -4.54
N THR A 174 -2.64 6.32 -4.42
CA THR A 174 -1.85 6.24 -3.19
C THR A 174 -0.42 6.73 -3.41
N ASN A 175 -0.23 7.64 -4.39
CA ASN A 175 1.05 8.33 -4.57
C ASN A 175 1.42 9.01 -3.25
N ILE A 176 2.71 8.98 -2.90
CA ILE A 176 3.25 9.59 -1.68
C ILE A 176 2.55 9.17 -0.38
N LYS A 177 1.85 8.02 -0.37
CA LYS A 177 1.18 7.44 0.81
C LYS A 177 1.97 6.28 1.43
N GLY A 178 3.26 6.20 1.12
CA GLY A 178 4.21 5.20 1.62
C GLY A 178 5.06 5.76 2.75
N TYR A 179 6.28 5.23 2.91
CA TYR A 179 7.15 5.69 3.97
C TYR A 179 7.74 7.07 3.71
N SER A 180 7.75 7.91 4.74
CA SER A 180 8.25 9.26 4.63
C SER A 180 9.73 9.32 4.24
N GLY A 181 10.09 10.35 3.48
CA GLY A 181 11.48 10.70 3.23
C GLY A 181 12.20 11.17 4.49
N GLY A 182 13.53 11.28 4.40
CA GLY A 182 14.36 11.87 5.45
C GLY A 182 13.92 13.31 5.71
N GLY A 183 13.74 13.67 6.97
CA GLY A 183 13.22 15.00 7.34
C GLY A 183 14.29 16.11 7.33
N ALA A 184 13.83 17.35 7.32
CA ALA A 184 14.65 18.53 7.61
C ALA A 184 14.48 18.89 9.10
N LYS A 185 15.43 18.54 9.97
CA LYS A 185 15.40 19.03 11.38
C LYS A 185 16.74 19.63 11.75
N ASP A 186 16.69 20.81 12.37
CA ASP A 186 17.74 21.76 12.82
C ASP A 186 19.12 21.23 13.33
N SER A 187 19.43 19.92 13.32
CA SER A 187 20.73 19.38 13.74
C SER A 187 21.06 17.94 13.31
N GLY A 188 20.63 17.43 12.13
CA GLY A 188 21.17 16.12 11.71
C GLY A 188 20.74 15.58 10.35
N TYR A 189 21.56 14.71 9.78
CA TYR A 189 21.29 13.95 8.56
C TYR A 189 20.24 12.85 8.81
N TYR A 190 19.22 12.73 7.95
CA TYR A 190 18.16 11.73 8.10
C TYR A 190 18.06 10.81 6.88
N ASP A 191 18.21 9.51 7.15
CA ASP A 191 17.80 8.48 6.22
C ASP A 191 16.29 8.57 5.95
N GLY A 192 15.88 8.19 4.75
CA GLY A 192 14.50 7.89 4.45
C GLY A 192 14.00 6.70 5.27
N TYR A 193 12.69 6.63 5.47
CA TYR A 193 12.08 5.55 6.22
C TYR A 193 11.66 4.38 5.33
N GLY A 194 11.43 3.22 5.94
CA GLY A 194 11.11 1.97 5.25
C GLY A 194 12.31 1.02 5.18
N ILE A 195 12.04 -0.20 4.71
CA ILE A 195 13.04 -1.29 4.65
C ILE A 195 14.20 -0.90 3.73
N GLY A 196 13.90 -0.21 2.64
CA GLY A 196 14.86 0.34 1.68
C GLY A 196 14.96 1.85 1.79
N GLY A 197 14.88 2.43 2.99
CA GLY A 197 15.05 3.87 3.15
C GLY A 197 16.39 4.37 2.60
N GLY A 198 16.36 5.41 1.75
CA GLY A 198 17.55 6.01 1.16
C GLY A 198 18.46 6.61 2.22
N LYS A 199 19.77 6.49 2.07
CA LYS A 199 20.76 7.03 3.01
C LYS A 199 21.13 8.48 2.73
N MET A 200 21.60 9.12 3.79
CA MET A 200 22.33 10.37 3.73
C MET A 200 23.62 10.23 4.53
N VAL A 201 24.76 10.29 3.85
CA VAL A 201 26.09 10.25 4.49
C VAL A 201 26.73 11.65 4.52
N ASN A 202 26.29 12.54 3.64
CA ASN A 202 26.90 13.84 3.36
C ASN A 202 25.80 14.86 2.94
N GLU A 203 26.11 15.76 2.02
CA GLU A 203 25.20 16.77 1.49
C GLU A 203 24.08 16.20 0.59
N GLN A 204 24.29 15.00 0.04
CA GLN A 204 23.47 14.33 -0.98
C GLN A 204 22.61 13.19 -0.41
N GLY A 205 21.32 13.23 -0.69
CA GLY A 205 20.33 12.22 -0.36
C GLY A 205 20.18 11.22 -1.49
N SER A 206 20.19 9.94 -1.13
CA SER A 206 19.99 8.85 -2.08
C SER A 206 18.54 8.38 -2.14
N GLY A 207 18.17 7.68 -3.20
CA GLY A 207 16.80 7.23 -3.42
C GLY A 207 16.37 6.12 -2.46
N GLY A 208 15.09 6.09 -2.09
CA GLY A 208 14.50 4.95 -1.40
C GLY A 208 14.29 3.78 -2.36
N GLY A 209 14.51 2.55 -1.92
CA GLY A 209 14.29 1.33 -2.69
C GLY A 209 12.97 0.63 -2.32
N TYR A 210 12.32 0.03 -3.31
CA TYR A 210 11.30 -1.01 -3.20
C TYR A 210 11.11 -1.56 -4.61
N GLY A 211 11.02 -2.88 -4.81
CA GLY A 211 10.87 -3.50 -6.13
C GLY A 211 12.13 -3.46 -7.00
N THR A 212 12.82 -2.33 -7.00
CA THR A 212 14.18 -2.10 -7.46
C THR A 212 14.93 -1.27 -6.41
N ALA A 213 16.26 -1.22 -6.52
CA ALA A 213 17.08 -0.40 -5.64
C ALA A 213 16.87 1.09 -5.98
N GLY A 214 16.94 1.95 -4.97
CA GLY A 214 17.10 3.38 -5.20
C GLY A 214 18.50 3.67 -5.74
N GLU A 215 18.64 4.76 -6.47
CA GLU A 215 19.92 5.23 -6.99
C GLU A 215 20.73 5.87 -5.86
N ASP A 216 22.06 5.76 -5.96
CA ASP A 216 22.98 6.41 -5.04
C ASP A 216 22.89 7.93 -5.23
N GLY A 217 23.06 8.67 -4.13
CA GLY A 217 23.42 10.08 -4.19
C GLY A 217 24.94 10.21 -4.29
N ASP A 218 25.41 11.36 -4.74
CA ASP A 218 26.82 11.66 -4.86
C ASP A 218 27.55 11.61 -3.49
N ASP A 219 28.88 11.66 -3.56
CA ASP A 219 29.77 11.63 -2.40
C ASP A 219 29.62 10.40 -1.47
N GLY A 220 28.95 9.34 -1.95
CA GLY A 220 28.87 8.03 -1.29
C GLY A 220 27.59 7.75 -0.50
N SER A 221 26.52 8.52 -0.70
CA SER A 221 25.20 8.21 -0.13
C SER A 221 24.57 7.03 -0.87
N VAL A 222 24.50 5.87 -0.20
CA VAL A 222 24.03 4.62 -0.83
C VAL A 222 22.51 4.56 -0.90
N GLY A 223 21.98 4.29 -2.08
CA GLY A 223 20.56 4.09 -2.34
C GLY A 223 19.97 2.93 -1.53
N GLY A 224 18.67 3.01 -1.30
CA GLY A 224 17.92 1.98 -0.61
C GLY A 224 17.94 0.65 -1.36
N THR A 225 18.15 -0.47 -0.64
CA THR A 225 18.14 -1.80 -1.24
C THR A 225 16.76 -2.18 -1.77
N ASP A 226 16.72 -3.02 -2.80
CA ASP A 226 15.47 -3.64 -3.26
C ASP A 226 14.96 -4.67 -2.25
N TYR A 227 13.63 -4.81 -2.18
CA TYR A 227 12.96 -5.83 -1.39
C TYR A 227 11.59 -6.16 -1.98
N GLY A 228 10.93 -7.17 -1.38
CA GLY A 228 9.62 -7.66 -1.78
C GLY A 228 9.67 -8.74 -2.84
N VAL A 229 8.50 -9.14 -3.33
CA VAL A 229 8.32 -10.26 -4.26
C VAL A 229 7.43 -9.82 -5.42
N ALA A 230 7.80 -10.20 -6.64
CA ALA A 230 7.11 -9.71 -7.85
C ALA A 230 5.62 -10.07 -7.90
N ASN A 231 5.24 -11.24 -7.38
CA ASN A 231 3.85 -11.70 -7.33
C ASN A 231 3.03 -11.07 -6.18
N LEU A 232 3.62 -10.16 -5.38
CA LEU A 232 2.96 -9.52 -4.26
C LEU A 232 2.35 -10.49 -3.23
N SER A 233 2.91 -11.70 -3.06
CA SER A 233 2.54 -12.58 -1.94
C SER A 233 2.89 -11.98 -0.55
N LYS A 234 3.61 -10.85 -0.57
CA LYS A 234 3.75 -9.87 0.49
C LYS A 234 3.50 -8.47 -0.10
N LEU A 235 2.84 -7.59 0.65
CA LEU A 235 2.52 -6.23 0.24
C LEU A 235 3.33 -5.22 1.05
N PHE A 236 3.90 -4.21 0.39
CA PHE A 236 4.71 -3.19 1.06
C PHE A 236 4.32 -1.79 0.64
N LEU A 237 4.43 -0.86 1.58
CA LEU A 237 4.59 0.55 1.27
C LEU A 237 5.98 0.76 0.64
N GLY A 238 6.08 1.73 -0.27
CA GLY A 238 7.35 2.22 -0.80
C GLY A 238 8.15 2.91 0.28
N SER A 239 9.48 2.75 0.27
CA SER A 239 10.42 3.47 1.14
C SER A 239 10.64 4.91 0.69
N GLY A 240 10.92 5.80 1.64
CA GLY A 240 11.27 7.20 1.39
C GLY A 240 12.74 7.36 1.02
N GLY A 241 13.06 8.45 0.31
CA GLY A 241 14.43 8.87 -0.02
C GLY A 241 15.14 9.55 1.15
N GLY A 242 16.48 9.61 1.09
CA GLY A 242 17.29 10.32 2.07
C GLY A 242 17.14 11.84 1.97
N SER A 243 17.30 12.55 3.10
CA SER A 243 17.35 14.02 3.08
C SER A 243 18.59 14.55 2.37
N GLY A 244 18.55 15.81 1.94
CA GLY A 244 19.68 16.56 1.40
C GLY A 244 20.07 17.73 2.32
N ASP A 245 21.30 18.22 2.20
CA ASP A 245 21.79 19.43 2.87
C ASP A 245 22.48 20.34 1.86
N TYR A 246 22.15 21.64 1.88
CA TYR A 246 22.90 22.66 1.15
C TYR A 246 22.96 23.97 1.94
N ASN A 247 24.17 24.37 2.34
CA ASN A 247 24.50 25.69 2.90
C ASN A 247 23.44 26.23 3.87
N THR A 248 23.15 25.45 4.93
CA THR A 248 22.17 25.71 6.02
C THR A 248 20.70 25.41 5.75
N TRP A 249 20.35 24.89 4.56
CA TRP A 249 18.99 24.45 4.23
C TRP A 249 18.94 22.93 4.12
N MET A 250 18.14 22.32 4.99
CA MET A 250 17.89 20.89 4.94
C MET A 250 16.68 20.62 4.05
N GLN A 251 16.85 19.70 3.11
CA GLN A 251 15.82 19.31 2.17
C GLN A 251 15.28 17.92 2.51
N THR A 252 13.98 17.73 2.33
CA THR A 252 13.34 16.46 2.62
C THR A 252 13.58 15.47 1.47
N GLY A 253 13.76 14.20 1.82
CA GLY A 253 13.60 13.13 0.85
C GLY A 253 12.16 13.02 0.37
N GLY A 254 11.94 12.37 -0.77
CA GLY A 254 10.61 12.07 -1.28
C GLY A 254 9.98 10.89 -0.53
N ASP A 255 8.67 10.96 -0.28
CA ASP A 255 7.91 9.88 0.38
C ASP A 255 7.67 8.72 -0.59
N GLY A 256 7.55 7.50 -0.08
CA GLY A 256 7.24 6.34 -0.90
C GLY A 256 5.78 6.27 -1.36
N GLY A 257 5.46 5.37 -2.29
CA GLY A 257 4.09 5.07 -2.70
C GLY A 257 3.35 4.14 -1.72
N GLY A 258 2.01 4.20 -1.70
CA GLY A 258 1.17 3.37 -0.84
C GLY A 258 0.87 1.98 -1.41
N ILE A 259 -0.18 1.34 -0.88
CA ILE A 259 -0.67 0.03 -1.32
C ILE A 259 -2.07 0.20 -1.93
N ILE A 260 -2.25 -0.38 -3.12
CA ILE A 260 -3.55 -0.60 -3.74
C ILE A 260 -3.79 -2.11 -3.86
N PHE A 261 -4.86 -2.59 -3.24
CA PHE A 261 -5.38 -3.93 -3.44
C PHE A 261 -6.81 -3.84 -3.98
N VAL A 262 -7.04 -4.44 -5.15
CA VAL A 262 -8.37 -4.49 -5.76
C VAL A 262 -8.64 -5.91 -6.22
N SER A 263 -9.81 -6.42 -5.86
CA SER A 263 -10.36 -7.63 -6.45
C SER A 263 -11.74 -7.36 -7.02
N ALA A 264 -11.95 -7.61 -8.31
CA ALA A 264 -13.25 -7.46 -8.94
C ALA A 264 -13.58 -8.63 -9.87
N TYR A 265 -14.85 -8.82 -10.22
CA TYR A 265 -15.19 -9.79 -11.26
C TYR A 265 -14.76 -9.25 -12.63
N THR A 266 -15.23 -8.05 -12.97
CA THR A 266 -14.83 -7.35 -14.20
C THR A 266 -14.07 -6.07 -13.85
N ILE A 267 -12.92 -5.82 -14.49
CA ILE A 267 -12.16 -4.58 -14.37
C ILE A 267 -12.07 -3.92 -15.74
N THR A 268 -12.61 -2.71 -15.84
CA THR A 268 -12.49 -1.86 -17.03
C THR A 268 -11.84 -0.52 -16.65
N ILE A 269 -10.68 -0.23 -17.22
CA ILE A 269 -10.01 1.07 -17.08
C ILE A 269 -9.84 1.68 -18.46
N THR A 270 -10.83 2.48 -18.88
CA THR A 270 -10.85 3.06 -20.23
C THR A 270 -9.76 4.12 -20.40
N THR A 271 -9.62 5.00 -19.39
CA THR A 271 -8.61 6.04 -19.22
C THR A 271 -8.45 6.33 -17.72
N GLY A 272 -7.40 7.03 -17.31
CA GLY A 272 -7.06 7.17 -15.89
C GLY A 272 -6.29 5.95 -15.39
N GLY A 273 -6.44 5.56 -14.12
CA GLY A 273 -5.71 4.39 -13.65
C GLY A 273 -5.60 4.13 -12.15
N LEU A 274 -4.69 3.22 -11.84
CA LEU A 274 -4.22 2.93 -10.49
C LEU A 274 -2.81 3.50 -10.33
N THR A 275 -2.55 4.27 -9.28
CA THR A 275 -1.25 4.94 -9.10
C THR A 275 -0.77 4.89 -7.66
N ALA A 276 0.47 4.44 -7.46
CA ALA A 276 1.17 4.32 -6.18
C ALA A 276 2.63 4.75 -6.34
N LYS A 277 2.87 5.96 -6.85
CA LYS A 277 4.20 6.48 -7.15
C LYS A 277 4.90 7.04 -5.92
N GLY A 278 6.23 6.95 -5.92
CA GLY A 278 7.08 7.69 -5.00
C GLY A 278 7.09 9.20 -5.29
N GLY A 279 7.39 9.98 -4.27
CA GLY A 279 7.50 11.43 -4.32
C GLY A 279 8.88 11.88 -4.76
N LYS A 280 8.94 13.05 -5.40
CA LYS A 280 10.21 13.70 -5.72
C LYS A 280 10.91 14.15 -4.42
N GLY A 281 12.23 14.03 -4.34
CA GLY A 281 13.03 14.71 -3.32
C GLY A 281 12.89 16.24 -3.41
N GLY A 282 13.04 16.94 -2.28
CA GLY A 282 12.80 18.39 -2.18
C GLY A 282 13.85 19.26 -2.86
N GLY A 283 13.42 20.35 -3.53
CA GLY A 283 14.30 21.45 -3.98
C GLY A 283 13.90 22.35 -5.21
N PRO A 284 13.90 23.72 -5.12
CA PRO A 284 14.01 24.71 -6.24
C PRO A 284 15.33 24.98 -7.04
N ASP A 285 16.54 25.21 -6.47
CA ASP A 285 17.88 25.34 -7.12
C ASP A 285 19.02 24.60 -6.33
N THR A 286 19.80 23.69 -6.97
CA THR A 286 20.89 22.84 -6.41
C THR A 286 20.52 21.99 -5.18
N GLN A 287 19.76 20.90 -5.35
CA GLN A 287 19.13 20.20 -4.22
C GLN A 287 19.18 18.69 -4.17
N ASN A 288 19.40 18.28 -2.94
CA ASN A 288 20.06 17.05 -2.69
C ASN A 288 19.12 15.99 -2.10
N GLY A 289 17.79 16.22 -2.06
CA GLY A 289 16.86 15.21 -1.53
C GLY A 289 16.73 14.01 -2.48
N GLY A 290 16.85 12.79 -1.96
CA GLY A 290 16.62 11.58 -2.75
C GLY A 290 15.14 11.32 -3.02
N GLY A 291 14.82 10.68 -4.14
CA GLY A 291 13.45 10.30 -4.50
C GLY A 291 12.90 9.15 -3.67
N GLY A 292 11.59 9.15 -3.38
CA GLY A 292 10.91 8.02 -2.75
C GLY A 292 10.66 6.88 -3.75
N SER A 293 10.56 5.64 -3.29
CA SER A 293 10.20 4.52 -4.17
C SER A 293 8.70 4.41 -4.45
N GLY A 294 8.32 3.76 -5.54
CA GLY A 294 6.93 3.37 -5.79
C GLY A 294 6.36 2.43 -4.73
N GLY A 295 5.08 2.13 -4.81
CA GLY A 295 4.33 1.29 -3.87
C GLY A 295 3.89 -0.06 -4.44
N SER A 296 2.94 -0.72 -3.79
CA SER A 296 2.39 -2.01 -4.25
C SER A 296 1.04 -1.83 -4.93
N ILE A 297 0.85 -2.39 -6.12
CA ILE A 297 -0.46 -2.47 -6.76
C ILE A 297 -0.77 -3.92 -7.10
N MET A 298 -1.75 -4.49 -6.41
CA MET A 298 -2.22 -5.86 -6.62
C MET A 298 -3.65 -5.85 -7.14
N VAL A 299 -3.84 -6.46 -8.32
CA VAL A 299 -5.11 -6.51 -9.02
C VAL A 299 -5.52 -7.96 -9.26
N TYR A 300 -6.74 -8.30 -8.88
CA TYR A 300 -7.39 -9.55 -9.21
C TYR A 300 -8.65 -9.27 -10.01
N GLY A 301 -8.75 -9.80 -11.22
CA GLY A 301 -9.93 -9.63 -12.07
C GLY A 301 -10.23 -10.90 -12.83
N LYS A 302 -11.48 -11.36 -12.92
CA LYS A 302 -11.80 -12.47 -13.81
C LYS A 302 -11.57 -12.02 -15.25
N ASP A 303 -12.20 -10.91 -15.61
CA ASP A 303 -12.13 -10.28 -16.93
C ASP A 303 -11.50 -8.89 -16.77
N ILE A 304 -10.31 -8.68 -17.34
CA ILE A 304 -9.59 -7.39 -17.27
C ILE A 304 -9.47 -6.77 -18.66
N THR A 305 -9.88 -5.51 -18.79
CA THR A 305 -9.75 -4.69 -20.01
C THR A 305 -9.22 -3.29 -19.67
N ILE A 306 -8.03 -2.96 -20.16
CA ILE A 306 -7.36 -1.67 -19.89
C ILE A 306 -6.88 -1.09 -21.23
N PRO A 307 -7.78 -0.61 -22.09
CA PRO A 307 -7.42 -0.24 -23.46
C PRO A 307 -6.53 1.01 -23.53
N ASN A 308 -6.78 2.02 -22.69
CA ASN A 308 -5.94 3.24 -22.58
C ASN A 308 -5.77 3.70 -21.11
N GLY A 309 -6.00 2.79 -20.17
CA GLY A 309 -5.75 3.03 -18.74
C GLY A 309 -4.28 2.77 -18.38
N THR A 310 -3.89 3.21 -17.19
CA THR A 310 -2.54 3.03 -16.66
C THR A 310 -2.55 2.33 -15.30
N ILE A 311 -1.51 1.55 -15.01
CA ILE A 311 -1.22 1.05 -13.67
C ILE A 311 0.23 1.42 -13.35
N THR A 312 0.44 2.32 -12.40
CA THR A 312 1.78 2.90 -12.19
C THR A 312 2.23 2.88 -10.73
N ALA A 313 3.39 2.31 -10.48
CA ALA A 313 4.08 2.29 -9.20
C ALA A 313 5.53 2.75 -9.40
N GLU A 314 5.69 3.87 -10.12
CA GLU A 314 7.00 4.41 -10.49
C GLU A 314 7.74 5.01 -9.30
N LYS A 315 9.07 5.02 -9.43
CA LYS A 315 9.95 5.81 -8.58
C LYS A 315 9.60 7.30 -8.58
N GLY A 316 9.90 7.95 -7.47
CA GLY A 316 10.04 9.39 -7.38
C GLY A 316 11.43 9.83 -7.84
N LEU A 317 11.51 10.98 -8.48
CA LEU A 317 12.78 11.52 -8.97
C LEU A 317 13.59 12.17 -7.84
N ALA A 318 14.90 12.24 -8.02
CA ALA A 318 15.79 13.04 -7.21
C ALA A 318 15.41 14.53 -7.23
N GLY A 319 15.80 15.25 -6.18
CA GLY A 319 15.69 16.71 -6.10
C GLY A 319 16.45 17.41 -7.24
N ASP A 320 17.62 16.86 -7.57
CA ASP A 320 18.61 17.34 -8.54
C ASP A 320 19.50 16.18 -9.03
N VAL A 321 20.42 16.46 -9.95
CA VAL A 321 21.30 15.47 -10.61
C VAL A 321 22.31 14.77 -9.69
N ASP A 322 22.64 15.37 -8.55
CA ASP A 322 23.62 14.83 -7.58
C ASP A 322 22.93 13.94 -6.51
N ALA A 323 21.60 13.89 -6.51
CA ALA A 323 20.80 13.04 -5.63
C ALA A 323 20.29 11.79 -6.36
N GLY A 324 19.91 10.77 -5.60
CA GLY A 324 19.43 9.51 -6.16
C GLY A 324 17.93 9.47 -6.41
N ASP A 325 17.49 9.03 -7.59
CA ASP A 325 16.10 8.67 -7.83
C ASP A 325 15.69 7.46 -6.96
N GLY A 326 14.42 7.35 -6.61
CA GLY A 326 13.90 6.16 -5.91
C GLY A 326 13.87 4.90 -6.77
N GLY A 327 13.45 3.77 -6.18
CA GLY A 327 13.18 2.53 -6.88
C GLY A 327 11.72 2.43 -7.38
N ASP A 328 11.52 1.79 -8.53
CA ASP A 328 10.18 1.41 -9.01
C ASP A 328 9.59 0.32 -8.14
N GLY A 329 8.34 0.51 -7.70
CA GLY A 329 7.59 -0.43 -6.86
C GLY A 329 7.19 -1.73 -7.56
N ARG A 330 6.04 -2.30 -7.19
CA ARG A 330 5.62 -3.62 -7.69
C ARG A 330 4.16 -3.59 -8.12
N ILE A 331 3.91 -4.18 -9.30
CA ILE A 331 2.58 -4.38 -9.85
C ILE A 331 2.39 -5.87 -10.10
N ALA A 332 1.28 -6.44 -9.62
CA ALA A 332 0.88 -7.82 -9.92
C ALA A 332 -0.59 -7.87 -10.35
N VAL A 333 -0.86 -8.55 -11.47
CA VAL A 333 -2.18 -8.68 -12.06
C VAL A 333 -2.52 -10.16 -12.28
N PHE A 334 -3.59 -10.61 -11.65
CA PHE A 334 -4.07 -11.99 -11.71
C PHE A 334 -5.41 -12.04 -12.43
N TYR A 335 -5.55 -12.94 -13.42
CA TYR A 335 -6.77 -13.00 -14.24
C TYR A 335 -7.13 -14.38 -14.80
N ASP A 336 -8.42 -14.59 -15.09
CA ASP A 336 -8.89 -15.75 -15.89
C ASP A 336 -8.75 -15.43 -17.38
N TYR A 337 -9.25 -14.25 -17.77
CA TYR A 337 -9.26 -13.77 -19.14
C TYR A 337 -8.76 -12.31 -19.19
N LEU A 338 -7.71 -12.09 -19.97
CA LEU A 338 -7.27 -10.76 -20.36
C LEU A 338 -7.80 -10.48 -21.77
N THR A 339 -8.77 -9.58 -21.87
CA THR A 339 -9.32 -9.17 -23.17
C THR A 339 -8.56 -7.95 -23.67
N GLY A 340 -7.74 -8.16 -24.70
CA GLY A 340 -6.86 -7.13 -25.28
C GLY A 340 -5.45 -7.16 -24.68
N THR A 341 -4.77 -6.03 -24.68
CA THR A 341 -3.49 -5.84 -23.97
C THR A 341 -3.78 -5.32 -22.58
N LEU A 342 -3.01 -5.76 -21.58
CA LEU A 342 -2.90 -4.99 -20.34
C LEU A 342 -2.37 -3.62 -20.77
N GLY A 343 -3.07 -2.54 -20.42
CA GLY A 343 -2.61 -1.17 -20.71
C GLY A 343 -1.25 -0.89 -20.08
N ASP A 344 -0.76 0.35 -20.19
CA ASP A 344 0.60 0.66 -19.77
C ASP A 344 0.78 0.41 -18.25
N THR A 345 1.59 -0.59 -17.93
CA THR A 345 2.04 -0.85 -16.56
C THR A 345 3.48 -0.37 -16.41
N THR A 346 3.72 0.52 -15.44
CA THR A 346 5.07 1.01 -15.15
C THR A 346 5.35 0.95 -13.65
N PRO A 347 6.25 0.07 -13.17
CA PRO A 347 7.06 -0.88 -13.94
C PRO A 347 6.23 -2.02 -14.57
N ALA A 348 6.87 -2.88 -15.37
CA ALA A 348 6.21 -4.05 -15.95
C ALA A 348 5.56 -4.94 -14.87
N ALA A 349 4.29 -5.27 -15.05
CA ALA A 349 3.55 -6.08 -14.10
C ALA A 349 3.97 -7.56 -14.11
N TYR A 350 4.01 -8.17 -12.93
CA TYR A 350 3.87 -9.62 -12.82
C TYR A 350 2.46 -10.00 -13.27
N THR A 351 2.34 -10.98 -14.16
CA THR A 351 1.04 -11.47 -14.63
C THR A 351 0.93 -12.97 -14.43
N GLU A 352 -0.22 -13.43 -13.95
CA GLU A 352 -0.51 -14.86 -13.77
C GLU A 352 -1.95 -15.16 -14.16
N VAL A 353 -2.13 -16.23 -14.93
CA VAL A 353 -3.45 -16.77 -15.24
C VAL A 353 -3.92 -17.63 -14.08
N ASP A 354 -5.11 -17.36 -13.55
CA ASP A 354 -5.64 -17.88 -12.28
C ASP A 354 -6.03 -19.37 -12.35
N LEU A 355 -5.03 -20.25 -12.47
CA LEU A 355 -5.15 -21.68 -12.19
C LEU A 355 -4.44 -22.08 -10.89
N GLN A 356 -3.73 -21.17 -10.21
CA GLN A 356 -2.79 -21.53 -9.12
C GLN A 356 -2.86 -20.69 -7.83
N LEU A 357 -3.87 -19.83 -7.61
CA LEU A 357 -3.87 -18.98 -6.40
C LEU A 357 -3.81 -19.76 -5.05
N PRO A 358 -3.25 -19.16 -3.98
CA PRO A 358 -3.32 -19.73 -2.63
C PRO A 358 -4.76 -19.87 -2.14
N ALA A 359 -5.04 -20.88 -1.31
CA ALA A 359 -6.40 -21.23 -0.84
C ALA A 359 -7.17 -20.07 -0.16
N ALA A 360 -6.48 -19.10 0.45
CA ALA A 360 -7.09 -17.94 1.09
C ALA A 360 -7.81 -16.97 0.14
N TYR A 361 -7.57 -17.09 -1.17
CA TYR A 361 -8.19 -16.28 -2.23
C TYR A 361 -9.25 -17.03 -3.03
N LYS A 362 -9.51 -18.28 -2.65
CA LYS A 362 -10.41 -19.19 -3.34
C LYS A 362 -11.69 -19.33 -2.51
N ILE A 363 -12.85 -19.22 -3.14
CA ILE A 363 -14.12 -19.58 -2.49
C ILE A 363 -14.17 -21.12 -2.42
N SER A 364 -14.42 -21.70 -1.24
CA SER A 364 -14.73 -23.13 -1.13
C SER A 364 -16.09 -23.38 -1.79
N GLY A 365 -16.10 -24.14 -2.89
CA GLY A 365 -17.32 -24.65 -3.50
C GLY A 365 -18.01 -25.71 -2.64
#